data_AF-A0A952ZEQ9-F1
#
_entry.id   AF-A0A952ZEQ9-F1
#
_cell.length_a   1.000
_cell.length_b   1.000
_cell.length_c   1.000
_cell.angle_alpha   90.00
_cell.angle_beta   90.00
_cell.angle_gamma   90.00
#
_symmetry.space_group_name_H-M   'P 1'
#
loop_
_entity.id
_entity.type
_entity.pdbx_description
1 polymer ?
#
loop_
_entity_poly.entity_id
_entity_poly.type
_entity_poly.pdbx_seq_one_letter_code
_entity_poly.pdbx_strand_id
1 'polypeptide(L)'
;MAPTSIQLALARGHRWLTMLESGEAKSLKEIAAREGIDNSYVSRMVNLTTLAPDIVAAILDDALLNHITLFYLAADPPALWDEQRERVGVPR
;
A
#
# COMPACT_ATOMS: atom_id res chain seq x y z
N MET A 1 4.42 -21.27 0.05
CA MET A 1 4.19 -20.39 1.20
C MET A 1 2.99 -19.51 0.88
N ALA A 2 2.09 -19.25 1.83
CA ALA A 2 0.95 -18.35 1.60
C ALA A 2 1.42 -16.89 1.64
N PRO A 3 0.82 -15.97 0.86
CA PRO A 3 1.19 -14.57 0.90
C PRO A 3 0.87 -13.95 2.26
N THR A 4 1.71 -13.01 2.70
CA THR A 4 1.49 -12.26 3.94
C THR A 4 0.36 -11.25 3.78
N SER A 5 -0.18 -10.77 4.90
CA SER A 5 -1.27 -9.78 4.90
C SER A 5 -0.87 -8.47 4.20
N ILE A 6 0.39 -8.05 4.32
CA ILE A 6 0.91 -6.84 3.67
C ILE A 6 1.12 -7.04 2.16
N GLN A 7 1.51 -8.24 1.72
CA GLN A 7 1.58 -8.58 0.28
C GLN A 7 0.18 -8.55 -0.37
N LEU A 8 -0.82 -9.11 0.31
CA LEU A 8 -2.21 -9.04 -0.14
C LEU A 8 -2.73 -7.59 -0.17
N ALA A 9 -2.35 -6.77 0.81
CA ALA A 9 -2.72 -5.37 0.85
C ALA A 9 -2.10 -4.56 -0.30
N LEU A 10 -0.82 -4.80 -0.62
CA LEU A 10 -0.14 -4.20 -1.75
C LEU A 10 -0.84 -4.57 -3.07
N ALA A 11 -1.17 -5.85 -3.26
CA ALA A 11 -1.91 -6.31 -4.43
C ALA A 11 -3.30 -5.64 -4.57
N ARG A 12 -4.03 -5.49 -3.45
CA ARG A 12 -5.31 -4.74 -3.43
C ARG A 12 -5.11 -3.28 -3.82
N GLY A 13 -4.07 -2.64 -3.28
CA GLY A 13 -3.70 -1.27 -3.62
C GLY A 13 -3.53 -1.05 -5.11
N HIS A 14 -2.71 -1.89 -5.76
CA HIS A 14 -2.51 -1.83 -7.20
C HIS A 14 -3.78 -2.11 -8.01
N ARG A 15 -4.56 -3.13 -7.63
CA ARG A 15 -5.84 -3.43 -8.29
C ARG A 15 -6.78 -2.24 -8.24
N TRP A 16 -6.94 -1.64 -7.06
CA TRP A 16 -7.84 -0.50 -6.87
C TRP A 16 -7.32 0.77 -7.56
N LEU A 17 -6.00 0.99 -7.61
CA LEU A 17 -5.42 2.05 -8.43
C LEU A 17 -5.76 1.85 -9.91
N THR A 18 -5.59 0.64 -10.46
CA THR A 18 -5.96 0.32 -11.85
C THR A 18 -7.44 0.55 -12.13
N MET A 19 -8.33 0.26 -11.17
CA MET A 19 -9.77 0.56 -11.31
C MET A 19 -10.02 2.07 -11.41
N LEU A 20 -9.27 2.90 -10.67
CA LEU A 20 -9.38 4.36 -10.76
C LEU A 20 -8.83 4.89 -12.08
N GLU A 21 -7.65 4.42 -12.48
CA GLU A 21 -6.96 4.85 -13.71
C GLU A 21 -7.71 4.46 -14.98
N SER A 22 -8.33 3.27 -14.98
CA SER A 22 -9.15 2.80 -16.10
C SER A 22 -10.55 3.44 -16.15
N GLY A 23 -10.96 4.14 -15.09
CA GLY A 23 -12.31 4.66 -14.93
C GLY A 23 -13.37 3.60 -14.57
N GLU A 24 -12.96 2.34 -14.31
CA GLU A 24 -13.84 1.30 -13.79
C GLU A 24 -14.50 1.73 -12.46
N ALA A 25 -13.80 2.50 -11.63
CA ALA A 25 -14.34 3.18 -10.47
C ALA A 25 -14.01 4.68 -10.51
N LYS A 26 -14.96 5.53 -10.13
CA LYS A 26 -14.81 6.99 -10.17
C LYS A 26 -14.20 7.59 -8.90
N SER A 27 -14.12 6.81 -7.83
CA SER A 27 -13.59 7.27 -6.54
C SER A 27 -13.26 6.12 -5.60
N LEU A 28 -12.44 6.40 -4.58
CA LEU A 28 -12.20 5.48 -3.47
C LEU A 28 -13.49 5.11 -2.73
N LYS A 29 -14.50 5.99 -2.69
CA LYS A 29 -15.80 5.74 -2.04
C LYS A 29 -16.59 4.68 -2.79
N GLU A 30 -16.52 4.71 -4.11
CA GLU A 30 -17.17 3.71 -4.95
C GLU A 30 -16.52 2.34 -4.79
N ILE A 31 -15.17 2.29 -4.76
CA ILE A 31 -14.44 1.04 -4.48
C ILE A 31 -14.82 0.49 -3.10
N ALA A 32 -14.85 1.35 -2.07
CA ALA A 32 -15.24 0.98 -0.72
C ALA A 32 -16.65 0.36 -0.66
N ALA A 33 -17.62 0.98 -1.36
CA ALA A 33 -18.98 0.47 -1.44
C ALA A 33 -19.07 -0.88 -2.17
N ARG A 34 -18.30 -1.08 -3.26
CA ARG A 34 -18.25 -2.36 -4.01
C ARG A 34 -17.66 -3.50 -3.18
N GLU A 35 -16.62 -3.20 -2.41
CA GLU A 35 -15.87 -4.19 -1.63
C GLU A 35 -16.44 -4.40 -0.22
N GLY A 36 -17.43 -3.59 0.21
CA GLY A 36 -18.06 -3.70 1.53
C GLY A 36 -17.13 -3.33 2.69
N ILE A 37 -16.22 -2.38 2.47
CA ILE A 37 -15.16 -1.99 3.42
C ILE A 37 -15.11 -0.47 3.59
N ASP A 38 -14.39 0.00 4.60
CA ASP A 38 -14.25 1.43 4.85
C ASP A 38 -13.41 2.14 3.79
N ASN A 39 -13.85 3.36 3.43
CA ASN A 39 -13.11 4.24 2.53
C ASN A 39 -11.67 4.51 3.01
N SER A 40 -11.48 4.63 4.33
CA SER A 40 -10.14 4.82 4.91
C SER A 40 -9.24 3.60 4.70
N TYR A 41 -9.80 2.39 4.64
CA TYR A 41 -9.03 1.18 4.34
C TYR A 41 -8.63 1.17 2.86
N VAL A 42 -9.55 1.50 1.95
CA VAL A 42 -9.25 1.62 0.51
C VAL A 42 -8.13 2.63 0.26
N SER A 43 -8.24 3.82 0.85
CA SER A 43 -7.24 4.89 0.75
C SER A 43 -5.86 4.39 1.18
N ARG A 44 -5.78 3.72 2.33
CA ARG A 44 -4.52 3.15 2.84
C ARG A 44 -3.92 2.11 1.89
N MET A 45 -4.71 1.21 1.28
CA MET A 45 -4.11 0.25 0.36
C MET A 45 -3.61 0.93 -0.92
N VAL A 46 -4.36 1.90 -1.45
CA VAL A 46 -3.91 2.69 -2.60
C VAL A 46 -2.62 3.46 -2.29
N ASN A 47 -2.49 4.02 -1.08
CA ASN A 47 -1.24 4.67 -0.64
C ASN A 47 -0.02 3.75 -0.68
N LEU A 48 -0.16 2.41 -0.56
CA LEU A 48 0.99 1.50 -0.68
C LEU A 48 1.62 1.52 -2.08
N THR A 49 0.86 1.91 -3.11
CA THR A 49 1.35 1.98 -4.49
C THR A 49 2.33 3.13 -4.73
N THR A 50 2.46 4.05 -3.77
CA THR A 50 3.36 5.22 -3.86
C THR A 50 4.69 4.99 -3.13
N LEU A 51 4.86 3.81 -2.53
CA LEU A 51 6.08 3.45 -1.82
C LEU A 51 7.27 3.36 -2.76
N ALA A 52 8.46 3.64 -2.22
CA ALA A 52 9.72 3.50 -2.92
C ALA A 52 9.89 2.04 -3.43
N PRO A 53 10.44 1.83 -4.64
CA PRO A 53 10.53 0.50 -5.25
C PRO A 53 11.25 -0.55 -4.39
N ASP A 54 12.27 -0.14 -3.65
CA ASP A 54 13.04 -0.97 -2.72
C ASP A 54 12.22 -1.40 -1.49
N ILE A 55 11.33 -0.54 -1.00
CA ILE A 55 10.39 -0.88 0.07
C ILE A 55 9.34 -1.88 -0.43
N VAL A 56 8.85 -1.68 -1.67
CA VAL A 56 7.94 -2.63 -2.33
C VAL A 56 8.61 -3.99 -2.48
N ALA A 57 9.87 -4.04 -2.94
CA ALA A 57 10.64 -5.27 -3.03
C ALA A 57 10.78 -5.94 -1.65
N ALA A 58 11.12 -5.19 -0.60
CA ALA A 58 11.22 -5.74 0.76
C ALA A 58 9.89 -6.30 1.30
N ILE A 59 8.74 -5.74 0.91
CA ILE A 59 7.41 -6.31 1.22
C ILE A 59 7.21 -7.65 0.50
N LEU A 60 7.58 -7.72 -0.77
CA LEU A 60 7.43 -8.93 -1.59
C LEU A 60 8.38 -10.05 -1.13
N ASP A 61 9.56 -9.69 -0.64
CA ASP A 61 10.56 -10.61 -0.12
C ASP A 61 10.34 -10.99 1.36
N ASP A 62 9.30 -10.44 2.01
CA ASP A 62 9.03 -10.59 3.46
C ASP A 62 10.25 -10.19 4.33
N ALA A 63 10.97 -9.15 3.89
CA ALA A 63 12.26 -8.71 4.44
C ALA A 63 12.14 -7.43 5.30
N LEU A 64 10.93 -6.91 5.50
CA LEU A 64 10.70 -5.77 6.40
C LEU A 64 10.92 -6.16 7.86
N LEU A 65 11.34 -5.18 8.68
CA LEU A 65 11.45 -5.37 10.12
C LEU A 65 10.07 -5.68 10.72
N ASN A 66 10.00 -6.67 11.62
CA ASN A 66 8.74 -7.19 12.20
C ASN A 66 7.85 -6.14 12.89
N HIS A 67 8.39 -4.97 13.25
CA HIS A 67 7.64 -3.89 13.88
C HIS A 67 6.97 -2.94 12.85
N ILE A 68 7.32 -3.05 11.57
CA ILE A 68 6.72 -2.27 10.49
C ILE A 68 5.38 -2.90 10.15
N THR A 69 4.31 -2.14 10.41
CA THR A 69 2.95 -2.59 10.14
C THR A 69 2.39 -1.98 8.85
N LEU A 70 1.40 -2.65 8.28
CA LEU A 70 0.62 -2.14 7.15
C LEU A 70 0.16 -0.69 7.37
N PHE A 71 -0.44 -0.41 8.53
CA PHE A 71 -0.97 0.91 8.83
C PHE A 71 0.12 1.98 8.97
N TYR A 72 1.30 1.60 9.46
CA TYR A 72 2.44 2.51 9.57
C TYR A 72 2.93 3.00 8.20
N LEU A 73 2.94 2.10 7.21
CA LEU A 73 3.32 2.44 5.82
C LEU A 73 2.22 3.20 5.09
N ALA A 74 0.96 2.81 5.31
CA ALA A 74 -0.16 3.22 4.48
C ALA A 74 -0.90 4.49 4.94
N ALA A 75 -0.84 4.85 6.24
CA ALA A 75 -1.69 5.90 6.79
C ALA A 75 -1.40 7.29 6.22
N ASP A 76 -0.12 7.62 6.10
CA ASP A 76 0.37 8.91 5.59
C ASP A 76 1.83 8.74 5.13
N PRO A 77 2.06 8.06 3.99
CA PRO A 77 3.41 7.87 3.49
C PRO A 77 4.01 9.22 3.08
N PRO A 78 5.25 9.53 3.48
CA PRO A 78 5.96 10.71 2.98
C PRO A 78 5.97 10.73 1.45
N ALA A 79 5.82 11.91 0.86
CA ALA A 79 5.80 12.05 -0.60
C ALA A 79 7.19 11.76 -1.21
N LEU A 80 8.26 12.02 -0.46
CA LEU A 80 9.64 11.78 -0.90
C LEU A 80 10.08 10.37 -0.50
N TRP A 81 10.60 9.60 -1.45
CA TRP A 81 11.10 8.25 -1.19
C TRP A 81 12.26 8.19 -0.20
N ASP A 82 13.12 9.22 -0.17
CA ASP A 82 14.21 9.27 0.81
C ASP A 82 13.64 9.34 2.25
N GLU A 83 12.57 10.12 2.48
CA GLU A 83 11.87 10.18 3.77
C GLU A 83 11.14 8.87 4.09
N GLN A 84 10.63 8.16 3.08
CA GLN A 84 10.04 6.84 3.27
C GLN A 84 11.09 5.83 3.75
N ARG A 85 12.28 5.81 3.12
CA ARG A 85 13.41 4.93 3.50
C ARG A 85 13.89 5.19 4.93
N GLU A 86 14.04 6.46 5.29
CA GLU A 86 14.37 6.86 6.67
C GLU A 86 13.34 6.34 7.67
N ARG A 87 12.04 6.43 7.32
CA ARG A 87 10.95 5.93 8.17
C ARG A 87 11.01 4.41 8.38
N VAL A 88 11.38 3.63 7.36
CA VAL A 88 11.38 2.16 7.45
C VAL A 88 12.74 1.56 7.85
N GLY A 89 13.80 2.37 7.88
CA GLY A 89 15.16 1.91 8.16
C GLY A 89 15.78 1.09 7.03
N VAL A 90 15.35 1.30 5.78
CA VAL A 90 15.93 0.65 4.59
C VAL A 90 17.09 1.52 4.08
N PRO A 91 18.33 0.99 3.97
CA PRO A 91 19.46 1.74 3.45
C PRO A 91 19.27 2.07 1.96
N ARG A 92 19.88 3.18 1.53
CA ARG A 92 19.83 3.68 0.15
C ARG A 92 20.52 2.76 -0.85
#